data_AF-A0A535BQ97-F1
#
_entry.id   AF-A0A535BQ97-F1
#
_cell.length_a   1.000
_cell.length_b   1.000
_cell.length_c   1.000
_cell.angle_alpha   90.00
_cell.angle_beta   90.00
_cell.angle_gamma   90.00
#
_symmetry.space_group_name_H-M   'P 1'
#
loop_
_entity.id
_entity.type
_entity.pdbx_description
1 polymer ?
#
loop_
_entity_poly.entity_id
_entity_poly.type
_entity_poly.pdbx_seq_one_letter_code
_entity_poly.pdbx_strand_id
1 'polypeptide(L)'
;MPDLAEPHESGRHRQHAFGLKTSTATMRARPRAPYVLLLCSLALAGPTRAATFNVNSTTDAVDAHPGDGACATAAPTPVCTLRAAIQEANALRGADVINLQAQTYTLTIPGKNEDSAATGDLDINDTVNGGMLTINGAGTAATII
;
A
#
# COMPACT_ATOMS: atom_id res chain seq x y z
N MET A 1 36.54 -29.12 -52.38
CA MET A 1 37.17 -28.65 -53.63
C MET A 1 36.99 -27.14 -53.70
N PRO A 2 38.05 -26.42 -54.08
CA PRO A 2 38.15 -24.96 -54.11
C PRO A 2 37.30 -24.45 -55.31
N ASP A 3 37.18 -23.19 -55.69
CA ASP A 3 38.20 -22.18 -55.91
C ASP A 3 37.46 -21.07 -56.70
N LEU A 4 37.83 -19.79 -56.51
CA LEU A 4 37.76 -18.71 -57.52
C LEU A 4 36.37 -18.27 -58.01
N ALA A 5 36.11 -17.02 -58.36
CA ALA A 5 36.81 -15.74 -58.26
C ALA A 5 35.76 -14.68 -58.67
N GLU A 6 35.96 -13.46 -58.18
CA GLU A 6 35.27 -12.24 -58.67
C GLU A 6 35.65 -11.95 -60.13
N PRO A 7 34.93 -11.06 -60.87
CA PRO A 7 35.25 -9.61 -60.85
C PRO A 7 33.99 -8.73 -61.16
N HIS A 8 33.95 -7.42 -61.36
CA HIS A 8 34.92 -6.37 -61.71
C HIS A 8 34.25 -4.99 -61.50
N GLU A 9 35.04 -3.96 -61.15
CA GLU A 9 34.89 -2.52 -61.50
C GLU A 9 33.68 -1.71 -60.99
N SER A 10 33.69 -0.39 -60.82
CA SER A 10 34.66 0.72 -60.86
C SER A 10 33.84 1.97 -60.52
N GLY A 11 34.32 2.89 -59.68
CA GLY A 11 33.51 4.07 -59.34
C GLY A 11 34.16 5.07 -58.40
N ARG A 12 35.21 5.75 -58.87
CA ARG A 12 35.89 6.86 -58.20
C ARG A 12 35.02 8.12 -58.19
N HIS A 13 34.75 8.71 -57.02
CA HIS A 13 34.53 10.16 -56.93
C HIS A 13 35.10 10.74 -55.62
N ARG A 14 36.17 11.52 -55.79
CA ARG A 14 36.71 12.52 -54.86
C ARG A 14 35.57 13.44 -54.39
N GLN A 15 35.61 13.95 -53.16
CA GLN A 15 35.81 15.38 -52.84
C GLN A 15 36.23 15.58 -51.37
N HIS A 16 37.02 16.63 -51.17
CA HIS A 16 37.74 17.03 -49.98
C HIS A 16 36.84 17.78 -48.98
N ALA A 17 37.08 17.63 -47.68
CA ALA A 17 36.91 18.69 -46.68
C ALA A 17 37.74 18.31 -45.44
N PHE A 18 38.88 18.96 -45.21
CA PHE A 18 39.01 20.11 -44.30
C PHE A 18 38.84 19.69 -42.83
N GLY A 19 39.99 19.56 -42.15
CA GLY A 19 40.10 18.87 -40.89
C GLY A 19 39.60 19.63 -39.65
N LEU A 20 39.49 18.87 -38.58
CA LEU A 20 39.77 19.35 -37.23
C LEU A 20 40.53 18.25 -36.49
N LYS A 21 41.70 18.62 -35.99
CA LYS A 21 42.69 17.75 -35.38
C LYS A 21 42.09 17.07 -34.14
N THR A 22 42.14 15.75 -34.08
CA THR A 22 41.88 14.96 -32.87
C THR A 22 43.00 15.23 -31.87
N SER A 23 42.75 16.16 -30.95
CA SER A 23 43.65 16.41 -29.82
C SER A 23 43.40 15.33 -28.77
N THR A 24 44.24 14.30 -28.77
CA THR A 24 44.37 13.32 -27.70
C THR A 24 44.99 13.99 -26.47
N ALA A 25 44.18 14.77 -25.75
CA ALA A 25 44.55 15.26 -24.43
C ALA A 25 44.20 14.21 -23.38
N THR A 26 45.24 13.50 -22.94
CA THR A 26 45.27 12.53 -21.85
C THR A 26 44.44 12.97 -20.64
N MET A 27 43.53 12.09 -20.26
CA MET A 27 42.74 12.08 -19.04
C MET A 27 43.61 12.36 -17.80
N ARG A 28 43.41 13.50 -17.15
CA ARG A 28 43.83 13.72 -15.75
C ARG A 28 42.58 13.63 -14.88
N ALA A 29 42.31 12.41 -14.40
CA ALA A 29 41.29 12.12 -13.40
C ALA A 29 41.54 12.98 -12.15
N ARG A 30 40.56 13.81 -11.78
CA ARG A 30 40.53 14.49 -10.48
C ARG A 30 39.58 13.70 -9.58
N PRO A 31 40.06 13.03 -8.51
CA PRO A 31 39.18 12.35 -7.58
C PRO A 31 38.50 13.40 -6.71
N ARG A 32 37.19 13.60 -6.88
CA ARG A 32 36.39 14.44 -5.99
C ARG A 32 35.23 13.65 -5.41
N ALA A 33 35.48 13.16 -4.20
CA ALA A 33 34.56 12.89 -3.09
C ALA A 33 33.45 11.82 -3.29
N PRO A 34 33.46 10.73 -2.50
CA PRO A 34 32.44 9.67 -2.51
C PRO A 34 31.20 10.05 -1.66
N TYR A 35 30.67 11.26 -1.82
CA TYR A 35 29.60 11.80 -0.94
C TYR A 35 28.35 12.29 -1.70
N VAL A 36 28.03 11.67 -2.83
CA VAL A 36 26.81 12.02 -3.64
C VAL A 36 25.77 10.88 -3.63
N LEU A 37 25.85 9.95 -2.68
CA LEU A 37 24.85 8.87 -2.51
C LEU A 37 24.32 8.81 -1.07
N LEU A 38 23.86 9.94 -0.54
CA LEU A 38 23.06 9.96 0.70
C LEU A 38 21.99 11.05 0.64
N LEU A 39 21.24 11.10 -0.46
CA LEU A 39 20.12 12.03 -0.62
C LEU A 39 18.79 11.27 -0.57
N CYS A 40 18.09 11.49 0.56
CA CYS A 40 16.65 11.41 0.72
C CYS A 40 15.98 10.04 0.51
N SER A 41 16.14 9.14 1.48
CA SER A 41 15.01 8.33 1.93
C SER A 41 14.04 9.21 2.73
N LEU A 42 13.35 10.13 2.05
CA LEU A 42 12.22 10.84 2.64
C LEU A 42 11.07 9.81 2.72
N ALA A 43 10.87 9.24 3.91
CA ALA A 43 9.74 8.34 4.14
C ALA A 43 8.44 9.09 3.82
N LEU A 44 7.66 8.59 2.86
CA LEU A 44 6.28 9.02 2.65
C LEU A 44 5.50 8.58 3.89
N ALA A 45 5.53 9.39 4.95
CA ALA A 45 4.59 9.26 6.04
C ALA A 45 3.22 9.70 5.49
N GLY A 46 2.36 8.72 5.20
CA GLY A 46 0.96 8.99 4.88
C GLY A 46 0.26 9.66 6.06
N PRO A 47 -0.82 10.43 5.83
CA PRO A 47 -1.57 11.06 6.91
C PRO A 47 -2.07 10.00 7.89
N THR A 48 -1.71 10.13 9.17
CA THR A 48 -2.33 9.36 10.25
C THR A 48 -3.67 10.02 10.56
N ARG A 49 -4.78 9.28 10.45
CA ARG A 49 -6.11 9.78 10.79
C ARG A 49 -6.63 8.98 11.99
N ALA A 50 -7.09 9.69 13.00
CA ALA A 50 -7.95 9.11 14.02
C ALA A 50 -9.37 9.04 13.45
N ALA A 51 -9.90 7.83 13.25
CA ALA A 51 -11.27 7.60 12.83
C ALA A 51 -12.16 7.28 14.04
N THR A 52 -13.45 7.55 13.88
CA THR A 52 -14.46 7.15 14.86
C THR A 52 -15.59 6.43 14.14
N PHE A 53 -15.82 5.18 14.52
CA PHE A 53 -16.86 4.32 13.96
C PHE A 53 -17.96 4.13 14.99
N ASN A 54 -19.18 4.55 14.64
CA ASN A 54 -20.37 4.34 15.47
C ASN A 54 -21.15 3.16 14.90
N VAL A 55 -21.01 2.00 15.56
CA VAL A 55 -21.72 0.79 15.15
C VAL A 55 -23.22 0.98 15.33
N ASN A 56 -23.97 0.77 14.24
CA ASN A 56 -25.42 0.99 14.20
C ASN A 56 -26.22 -0.26 13.82
N SER A 57 -25.54 -1.40 13.65
CA SER A 57 -26.16 -2.68 13.36
C SER A 57 -25.51 -3.81 14.14
N THR A 58 -26.32 -4.77 14.61
CA THR A 58 -25.86 -5.99 15.28
C THR A 58 -25.62 -7.15 14.32
N THR A 59 -25.95 -6.99 13.04
CA THR A 59 -25.67 -7.99 12.02
C THR A 59 -24.16 -8.24 11.93
N ASP A 60 -23.77 -9.49 11.74
CA ASP A 60 -22.39 -9.87 11.46
C ASP A 60 -22.15 -9.87 9.94
N ALA A 61 -21.54 -8.80 9.43
CA ALA A 61 -21.21 -8.62 8.02
C ALA A 61 -19.91 -7.84 7.86
N VAL A 62 -19.14 -8.18 6.83
CA VAL A 62 -17.87 -7.53 6.49
C VAL A 62 -18.05 -6.11 5.96
N ASP A 63 -17.00 -5.31 6.11
CA ASP A 63 -16.90 -4.03 5.40
C ASP A 63 -16.82 -4.28 3.87
N ALA A 64 -17.41 -3.39 3.08
CA ALA A 64 -17.35 -3.48 1.63
C ALA A 64 -15.97 -3.14 1.07
N HIS A 65 -15.27 -2.17 1.68
CA HIS A 65 -14.01 -1.64 1.20
C HIS A 65 -13.05 -1.29 2.36
N PRO A 66 -12.48 -2.31 3.06
CA PRO A 66 -11.51 -2.11 4.14
C PRO A 66 -10.43 -1.05 3.84
N GLY A 67 -10.36 -0.01 4.66
CA GLY A 67 -9.35 1.05 4.62
C GLY A 67 -9.73 2.29 3.81
N ASP A 68 -10.98 2.40 3.36
CA ASP A 68 -11.49 3.62 2.70
C ASP A 68 -11.88 4.73 3.71
N GLY A 69 -11.92 4.39 5.00
CA GLY A 69 -12.25 5.30 6.09
C GLY A 69 -13.75 5.38 6.39
N ALA A 70 -14.56 4.50 5.82
CA ALA A 70 -16.00 4.43 6.02
C ALA A 70 -16.42 3.02 6.46
N CYS A 71 -16.88 2.90 7.72
CA CYS A 71 -17.49 1.67 8.20
C CYS A 71 -18.84 1.44 7.51
N ALA A 72 -18.85 0.58 6.50
CA ALA A 72 -20.01 0.34 5.65
C ALA A 72 -19.98 -1.07 5.04
N THR A 73 -20.98 -1.87 5.37
CA THR A 73 -21.26 -3.11 4.63
C THR A 73 -21.63 -2.82 3.17
N ALA A 74 -21.63 -3.85 2.33
CA ALA A 74 -22.06 -3.72 0.93
C ALA A 74 -23.48 -3.12 0.78
N ALA A 75 -23.69 -2.42 -0.33
CA ALA A 75 -24.98 -1.86 -0.77
C ALA A 75 -26.06 -2.96 -0.92
N PRO A 76 -27.38 -2.64 -0.93
CA PRO A 76 -27.98 -1.31 -1.13
C PRO A 76 -28.17 -0.46 0.14
N THR A 77 -28.15 -1.07 1.32
CA THR A 77 -28.33 -0.36 2.60
C THR A 77 -27.10 -0.58 3.47
N PRO A 78 -26.01 0.16 3.24
CA PRO A 78 -24.78 0.02 4.01
C PRO A 78 -25.07 0.34 5.49
N VAL A 79 -24.59 -0.53 6.37
CA VAL A 79 -24.63 -0.33 7.82
C VAL A 79 -23.22 -0.48 8.38
N CYS A 80 -22.97 0.09 9.56
CA CYS A 80 -21.73 -0.12 10.28
C CYS A 80 -21.94 -1.24 11.31
N THR A 81 -21.40 -2.41 11.01
CA THR A 81 -21.38 -3.57 11.92
C THR A 81 -20.11 -3.55 12.77
N LEU A 82 -20.05 -4.35 13.84
CA LEU A 82 -18.83 -4.50 14.63
C LEU A 82 -17.67 -5.04 13.77
N ARG A 83 -17.93 -6.06 12.95
CA ARG A 83 -16.92 -6.64 12.06
C ARG A 83 -16.40 -5.62 11.06
N ALA A 84 -17.29 -4.89 10.39
CA ALA A 84 -16.90 -3.84 9.44
C ALA A 84 -16.04 -2.76 10.12
N ALA A 85 -16.44 -2.31 11.32
CA ALA A 85 -15.69 -1.31 12.08
C ALA A 85 -14.27 -1.78 12.46
N ILE A 86 -14.11 -3.06 12.83
CA ILE A 86 -12.79 -3.64 13.13
C ILE A 86 -11.96 -3.77 11.86
N GLN A 87 -12.55 -4.20 10.74
CA GLN A 87 -11.85 -4.28 9.46
C GLN A 87 -11.36 -2.93 8.98
N GLU A 88 -12.18 -1.88 9.12
CA GLU A 88 -11.77 -0.51 8.85
C GLU A 88 -10.62 -0.08 9.75
N ALA A 89 -10.76 -0.21 11.07
CA ALA A 89 -9.71 0.18 12.02
C ALA A 89 -8.40 -0.59 11.77
N ASN A 90 -8.47 -1.89 11.46
CA ASN A 90 -7.30 -2.70 11.14
C ASN A 90 -6.58 -2.22 9.87
N ALA A 91 -7.30 -1.66 8.90
CA ALA A 91 -6.75 -1.20 7.63
C ALA A 91 -6.24 0.26 7.69
N LEU A 92 -6.68 1.03 8.68
CA LEU A 92 -6.28 2.42 8.88
C LEU A 92 -5.01 2.55 9.71
N ARG A 93 -4.49 3.78 9.77
CA ARG A 93 -3.37 4.18 10.63
C ARG A 93 -3.81 5.32 11.52
N GLY A 94 -3.64 5.18 12.82
CA GLY A 94 -3.92 6.25 13.78
C GLY A 94 -4.56 5.71 15.03
N ALA A 95 -5.04 6.61 15.89
CA ALA A 95 -5.78 6.22 17.08
C ALA A 95 -7.28 6.16 16.73
N ASP A 96 -7.79 4.97 16.49
CA ASP A 96 -9.16 4.75 16.07
C ASP A 96 -10.07 4.42 17.26
N VAL A 97 -11.34 4.78 17.13
CA VAL A 97 -12.35 4.56 18.18
C VAL A 97 -13.57 3.87 17.59
N ILE A 98 -13.96 2.74 18.15
CA ILE A 98 -15.24 2.07 17.87
C ILE A 98 -16.18 2.29 19.06
N ASN A 99 -17.35 2.84 18.80
CA ASN A 99 -18.40 3.01 19.80
C ASN A 99 -19.52 2.00 19.57
N LEU A 100 -19.79 1.19 20.59
CA LEU A 100 -20.84 0.18 20.59
C LEU A 100 -22.05 0.65 21.38
N GLN A 101 -23.23 0.28 20.91
CA GLN A 101 -24.48 0.51 21.62
C GLN A 101 -24.70 -0.58 22.67
N ALA A 102 -25.69 -0.38 23.54
CA ALA A 102 -26.14 -1.37 24.51
C ALA A 102 -26.91 -2.50 23.79
N GLN A 103 -26.19 -3.40 23.12
CA GLN A 103 -26.72 -4.50 22.31
C GLN A 103 -25.85 -5.76 22.44
N THR A 104 -26.39 -6.89 21.96
CA THR A 104 -25.64 -8.13 21.73
C THR A 104 -25.21 -8.24 20.28
N TYR A 105 -23.92 -8.46 20.04
CA TYR A 105 -23.28 -8.58 18.73
C TYR A 105 -22.83 -10.02 18.48
N THR A 106 -23.75 -10.87 18.05
CA THR A 106 -23.44 -12.29 17.81
C THR A 106 -22.65 -12.46 16.51
N LEU A 107 -21.48 -13.07 16.60
CA LEU A 107 -20.69 -13.47 15.42
C LEU A 107 -21.31 -14.74 14.80
N THR A 108 -21.72 -14.63 13.54
CA THR A 108 -22.45 -15.69 12.82
C THR A 108 -21.74 -16.18 11.57
N ILE A 109 -20.78 -15.43 11.04
CA ILE A 109 -19.97 -15.86 9.90
C ILE A 109 -19.02 -16.96 10.38
N PRO A 110 -19.14 -18.21 9.90
CA PRO A 110 -18.26 -19.28 10.32
C PRO A 110 -16.87 -19.11 9.70
N GLY A 111 -15.84 -19.44 10.45
CA GLY A 111 -14.44 -19.32 10.02
C GLY A 111 -13.50 -19.77 11.12
N LYS A 112 -12.25 -20.04 10.77
CA LYS A 112 -11.16 -20.33 11.72
C LYS A 112 -9.81 -20.19 11.02
N ASN A 113 -8.80 -19.78 11.76
CA ASN A 113 -7.42 -19.59 11.29
C ASN A 113 -7.31 -18.54 10.16
N GLU A 114 -7.89 -17.38 10.37
CA GLU A 114 -7.74 -16.21 9.50
C GLU A 114 -7.45 -15.00 10.40
N ASP A 115 -6.73 -13.99 9.90
CA ASP A 115 -6.26 -12.85 10.71
C ASP A 115 -6.79 -11.49 10.20
N SER A 116 -7.75 -11.49 9.28
CA SER A 116 -8.34 -10.32 8.63
C SER A 116 -9.73 -9.96 9.16
N ALA A 117 -10.22 -10.65 10.18
CA ALA A 117 -11.58 -10.52 10.72
C ALA A 117 -12.68 -10.63 9.64
N ALA A 118 -12.43 -11.32 8.53
CA ALA A 118 -13.40 -11.59 7.47
C ALA A 118 -14.36 -12.73 7.82
N THR A 119 -13.95 -13.69 8.65
CA THR A 119 -14.77 -14.85 9.04
C THR A 119 -14.42 -15.34 10.44
N GLY A 120 -15.37 -15.94 11.16
CA GLY A 120 -15.09 -16.47 12.50
C GLY A 120 -14.94 -15.34 13.51
N ASP A 121 -13.83 -15.33 14.23
CA ASP A 121 -13.49 -14.34 15.24
C ASP A 121 -13.13 -12.97 14.63
N LEU A 122 -12.73 -12.05 15.51
CA LEU A 122 -12.43 -10.67 15.20
C LEU A 122 -11.01 -10.36 15.70
N ASP A 123 -10.03 -10.51 14.82
CA ASP A 123 -8.66 -10.13 15.13
C ASP A 123 -8.49 -8.61 15.11
N ILE A 124 -7.80 -8.08 16.12
CA ILE A 124 -7.44 -6.67 16.21
C ILE A 124 -5.95 -6.53 15.86
N ASN A 125 -5.70 -6.02 14.67
CA ASN A 125 -4.37 -5.90 14.08
C ASN A 125 -3.92 -4.45 13.85
N ASP A 126 -4.73 -3.44 14.21
CA ASP A 126 -4.42 -2.00 14.04
C ASP A 126 -2.98 -1.61 14.48
N THR A 127 -2.45 -2.24 15.53
CA THR A 127 -1.06 -2.01 15.98
C THR A 127 0.01 -2.32 14.93
N VAL A 128 -0.23 -3.25 14.00
CA VAL A 128 0.73 -3.59 12.92
C VAL A 128 0.88 -2.45 11.91
N ASN A 129 -0.13 -1.58 11.81
CA ASN A 129 -0.14 -0.40 10.96
C ASN A 129 0.35 0.86 11.71
N GLY A 130 0.76 0.71 12.97
CA GLY A 130 1.19 1.80 13.84
C GLY A 130 0.02 2.60 14.42
N GLY A 131 -1.17 2.00 14.47
CA GLY A 131 -2.34 2.57 15.12
C GLY A 131 -2.62 2.03 16.52
N MET A 132 -3.73 2.47 17.09
CA MET A 132 -4.24 2.14 18.40
C MET A 132 -5.76 2.13 18.35
N LEU A 133 -6.37 0.98 18.59
CA LEU A 133 -7.83 0.84 18.60
C LEU A 133 -8.37 0.90 20.03
N THR A 134 -9.30 1.83 20.26
CA THR A 134 -10.14 1.86 21.47
C THR A 134 -11.56 1.39 21.14
N ILE A 135 -12.10 0.43 21.90
CA ILE A 135 -13.48 -0.02 21.76
C ILE A 135 -14.27 0.38 23.02
N ASN A 136 -15.26 1.25 22.85
CA ASN A 136 -16.12 1.72 23.92
C ASN A 136 -17.46 0.97 23.90
N GLY A 137 -17.68 0.12 24.91
CA GLY A 137 -18.99 -0.46 25.19
C GLY A 137 -19.86 0.47 26.05
N ALA A 138 -21.18 0.28 26.03
CA ALA A 138 -22.14 0.99 26.87
C ALA A 138 -22.19 0.46 28.33
N GLY A 139 -21.37 -0.56 28.65
CA GLY A 139 -21.27 -1.19 29.97
C GLY A 139 -21.12 -2.72 29.85
N THR A 140 -20.55 -3.37 30.86
CA THR A 140 -20.19 -4.80 30.84
C THR A 140 -21.39 -5.75 30.71
N ALA A 141 -22.57 -5.33 31.17
CA ALA A 141 -23.82 -6.08 31.01
C ALA A 141 -24.70 -5.56 29.87
N ALA A 142 -24.32 -4.46 29.23
CA ALA A 142 -25.11 -3.78 28.21
C ALA A 142 -24.58 -4.04 26.80
N THR A 143 -23.27 -4.18 26.65
CA THR A 143 -22.61 -4.53 25.38
C THR A 143 -22.01 -5.92 25.52
N ILE A 144 -22.54 -6.88 24.77
CA ILE A 144 -22.10 -8.27 24.77
C ILE A 144 -21.69 -8.63 23.34
N ILE A 145 -20.55 -9.30 23.19
CA ILE A 145 -20.03 -9.81 21.92
C ILE A 145 -19.94 -11.33 22.06
#